data_AF-A0A2P6R873-F1
#
_entry.id   AF-A0A2P6R873-F1
#
_cell.length_a   1.000
_cell.length_b   1.000
_cell.length_c   1.000
_cell.angle_alpha   90.00
_cell.angle_beta   90.00
_cell.angle_gamma   90.00
#
_symmetry.space_group_name_H-M   'P 1'
#
loop_
_entity.id
_entity.type
_entity.pdbx_description
1 polymer ?
#
loop_
_entity_poly.entity_id
_entity_poly.type
_entity_poly.pdbx_seq_one_letter_code
_entity_poly.pdbx_strand_id
1 'polypeptide(L)'
;MFLMHVPAFLCLPDDLVIFKHSRIIQEVIRKWKFLEQLCLGGNIKKIRSLFMFCEHRRRLSEHFKALLALGSWDKRENLAPILVQISEHCKHFTGLKIVDASVEELEAYTIVESLPNLKQLCAIESYLKRDSLIKILRDCKNLELLDVRNSEGFDEGDDEISKLASHIEFLCEGSYSLNSRSSFNFSYRLLFLSELKMEGRVARSTRRPAERHQENN
;
A
#
# COMPACT_ATOMS: atom_id res chain seq x y z
N MET A 1 21.08 33.88 1.52
CA MET A 1 19.63 33.67 1.37
C MET A 1 19.44 32.22 0.94
N PHE A 2 19.25 31.31 1.90
CA PHE A 2 19.01 29.89 1.60
C PHE A 2 17.55 29.75 1.17
N LEU A 3 17.33 29.60 -0.14
CA LEU A 3 16.05 29.09 -0.64
C LEU A 3 15.97 27.64 -0.15
N MET A 4 15.10 27.37 0.82
CA MET A 4 14.70 26.01 1.14
C MET A 4 14.06 25.43 -0.11
N HIS A 5 14.78 24.56 -0.80
CA HIS A 5 14.26 23.78 -1.91
C HIS A 5 13.12 22.92 -1.37
N VAL A 6 11.88 23.25 -1.71
CA VAL A 6 10.73 22.42 -1.35
C VAL A 6 10.66 21.31 -2.40
N PRO A 7 10.97 20.05 -2.05
CA PRO A 7 10.93 18.95 -3.00
C PRO A 7 9.52 18.84 -3.60
N ALA A 8 9.43 18.74 -4.92
CA ALA A 8 8.13 18.61 -5.58
C ALA A 8 7.57 17.21 -5.29
N PHE A 9 6.57 17.17 -4.42
CA PHE A 9 5.88 15.96 -3.99
C PHE A 9 4.51 15.85 -4.64
N LEU A 10 4.15 14.65 -5.08
CA LEU A 10 2.84 14.36 -5.62
C LEU A 10 2.26 13.10 -5.00
N CYS A 11 1.00 13.17 -4.58
CA CYS A 11 0.21 12.01 -4.21
C CYS A 11 -0.94 11.84 -5.20
N LEU A 12 -1.03 10.68 -5.83
CA LEU A 12 -2.13 10.34 -6.73
C LEU A 12 -3.13 9.45 -6.00
N PRO A 13 -4.44 9.79 -6.01
CA PRO A 13 -5.46 8.92 -5.47
C PRO A 13 -5.54 7.62 -6.26
N ASP A 14 -5.91 6.57 -5.56
CA ASP A 14 -5.87 5.19 -6.02
C ASP A 14 -6.70 4.94 -7.28
N ASP A 15 -7.76 5.73 -7.48
CA ASP A 15 -8.58 5.67 -8.70
C ASP A 15 -7.73 5.84 -9.96
N LEU A 16 -6.68 6.67 -9.94
CA LEU A 16 -5.79 6.84 -11.09
C LEU A 16 -4.85 5.63 -11.29
N VAL A 17 -4.45 4.96 -10.21
CA VAL A 17 -3.54 3.81 -10.21
C VAL A 17 -4.26 2.51 -10.64
N ILE A 18 -5.52 2.36 -10.22
CA ILE A 18 -6.37 1.18 -10.46
C ILE A 18 -6.84 1.09 -11.91
N PHE A 19 -7.15 2.21 -12.59
CA PHE A 19 -7.68 2.14 -13.95
C PHE A 19 -6.57 1.92 -14.99
N LYS A 20 -6.40 0.65 -15.40
CA LYS A 20 -5.61 0.14 -16.56
C LYS A 20 -5.76 0.93 -17.88
N HIS A 21 -6.70 1.87 -17.96
CA HIS A 21 -6.99 2.67 -19.16
C HIS A 21 -6.69 4.17 -18.99
N SER A 22 -6.22 4.60 -17.81
CA SER A 22 -5.95 6.01 -17.56
C SER A 22 -4.62 6.44 -18.17
N ARG A 23 -4.66 6.82 -19.46
CA ARG A 23 -3.55 7.56 -20.10
C ARG A 23 -3.25 8.90 -19.43
N ILE A 24 -4.17 9.37 -18.59
CA ILE A 24 -4.07 10.62 -17.83
C ILE A 24 -2.77 10.64 -17.02
N ILE A 25 -2.37 9.53 -16.38
CA ILE A 25 -1.11 9.52 -15.61
C ILE A 25 0.09 9.82 -16.54
N GLN A 26 0.15 9.20 -17.71
CA GLN A 26 1.25 9.44 -18.66
C GLN A 26 1.23 10.88 -19.18
N GLU A 27 0.06 11.42 -19.51
CA GLU A 27 -0.09 12.80 -19.99
C GLU A 27 0.27 13.85 -18.94
N VAL A 28 -0.01 13.56 -17.67
CA VAL A 28 0.23 14.47 -16.58
C VAL A 28 1.70 14.40 -16.12
N ILE A 29 2.32 13.20 -16.06
CA ILE A 29 3.75 13.03 -15.70
C ILE A 29 4.67 13.81 -16.63
N ARG A 30 4.35 13.85 -17.93
CA ARG A 30 5.10 14.65 -18.92
C ARG A 30 5.23 16.13 -18.58
N LYS A 31 4.33 16.66 -17.74
CA LYS A 31 4.32 18.07 -17.32
C LYS A 31 5.15 18.31 -16.06
N TRP A 32 5.61 17.27 -15.36
CA TRP A 32 6.26 17.39 -14.06
C TRP A 32 7.77 17.19 -14.10
N LYS A 33 8.47 18.09 -14.80
CA LYS A 33 9.93 18.03 -14.98
C LYS A 33 10.75 18.06 -13.68
N PHE A 34 10.15 18.59 -12.61
CA PHE A 34 10.78 18.79 -11.32
C PHE A 34 10.28 17.82 -10.24
N LEU A 35 9.48 16.80 -10.60
CA LEU A 35 8.98 15.84 -9.62
C LEU A 35 10.14 15.11 -8.93
N GLU A 36 10.13 15.11 -7.61
CA GLU A 36 11.15 14.45 -6.78
C GLU A 36 10.59 13.24 -6.07
N GLN A 37 9.31 13.30 -5.70
CA GLN A 37 8.66 12.26 -4.93
C GLN A 37 7.26 11.95 -5.43
N LEU A 38 6.92 10.67 -5.52
CA LEU A 38 5.61 10.17 -5.90
C LEU A 38 5.05 9.22 -4.86
N CYS A 39 3.81 9.45 -4.45
CA CYS A 39 3.02 8.54 -3.65
C CYS A 39 1.86 7.98 -4.49
N LEU A 40 1.80 6.65 -4.62
CA LEU A 40 0.75 5.89 -5.27
C LEU A 40 0.08 4.99 -4.23
N GLY A 41 -1.26 4.93 -4.25
CA GLY A 41 -2.00 4.09 -3.33
C GLY A 41 -2.19 4.72 -1.94
N GLY A 42 -3.17 4.20 -1.19
CA GLY A 42 -3.50 4.61 0.18
C GLY A 42 -5.00 4.65 0.48
N ASN A 43 -5.86 4.76 -0.53
CA ASN A 43 -7.31 4.64 -0.41
C ASN A 43 -7.87 3.26 -0.80
N ILE A 44 -7.09 2.36 -1.43
CA ILE A 44 -7.48 0.98 -1.78
C ILE A 44 -7.84 0.25 -0.52
N LYS A 45 -7.09 0.42 0.56
CA LYS A 45 -7.47 -0.14 1.87
C LYS A 45 -8.83 0.33 2.35
N LYS A 46 -9.17 1.61 2.18
CA LYS A 46 -10.50 2.13 2.51
C LYS A 46 -11.56 1.54 1.59
N ILE A 47 -11.29 1.45 0.29
CA ILE A 47 -12.22 0.88 -0.71
C ILE A 47 -12.43 -0.62 -0.48
N ARG A 48 -11.36 -1.37 -0.20
CA ARG A 48 -11.35 -2.79 0.11
C ARG A 48 -11.98 -3.08 1.46
N SER A 49 -11.75 -2.23 2.48
CA SER A 49 -12.49 -2.28 3.74
C SER A 49 -13.97 -2.00 3.50
N LEU A 50 -14.33 -0.94 2.77
CA LEU A 50 -15.71 -0.66 2.38
C LEU A 50 -16.33 -1.85 1.64
N PHE A 51 -15.58 -2.55 0.80
CA PHE A 51 -16.04 -3.73 0.08
C PHE A 51 -16.24 -4.96 0.97
N MET A 52 -15.31 -5.23 1.89
CA MET A 52 -15.33 -6.37 2.81
C MET A 52 -16.36 -6.20 3.94
N PHE A 53 -16.52 -4.97 4.45
CA PHE A 53 -17.44 -4.64 5.55
C PHE A 53 -18.85 -4.22 5.08
N CYS A 54 -19.06 -3.95 3.80
CA CYS A 54 -20.41 -3.81 3.27
C CYS A 54 -21.04 -5.19 3.01
N GLU A 55 -21.65 -5.78 4.03
CA GLU A 55 -22.70 -6.81 3.87
C GLU A 55 -23.91 -6.30 3.06
N HIS A 56 -23.94 -5.02 2.70
CA HIS A 56 -24.88 -4.46 1.77
C HIS A 56 -24.21 -4.12 0.44
N ARG A 57 -24.05 -5.16 -0.40
CA ARG A 57 -23.89 -5.09 -1.86
C ARG A 57 -24.93 -4.19 -2.59
N ARG A 58 -25.79 -3.45 -1.89
CA ARG A 58 -26.89 -2.64 -2.45
C ARG A 58 -26.58 -1.14 -2.59
N ARG A 59 -25.49 -0.63 -1.97
CA ARG A 59 -25.19 0.83 -1.97
C ARG A 59 -24.08 1.28 -2.90
N LEU A 60 -23.29 0.37 -3.44
CA LEU A 60 -22.35 0.71 -4.51
C LEU A 60 -23.12 0.81 -5.84
N SER A 61 -22.76 1.77 -6.69
CA SER A 61 -23.34 1.83 -8.03
C SER A 61 -22.95 0.56 -8.80
N GLU A 62 -23.81 0.11 -9.73
CA GLU A 62 -23.48 -1.04 -10.59
C GLU A 62 -22.18 -0.81 -11.37
N HIS A 63 -21.86 0.45 -11.68
CA HIS A 63 -20.57 0.83 -12.25
C HIS A 63 -19.40 0.50 -11.31
N PHE A 64 -19.49 0.88 -10.03
CA PHE A 64 -18.43 0.61 -9.07
C PHE A 64 -18.31 -0.89 -8.76
N LYS A 65 -19.43 -1.62 -8.73
CA LYS A 65 -19.43 -3.08 -8.62
C LYS A 65 -18.78 -3.75 -9.83
N ALA A 66 -19.07 -3.27 -11.05
CA ALA A 66 -18.45 -3.79 -12.26
C ALA A 66 -16.94 -3.55 -12.27
N LEU A 67 -16.49 -2.36 -11.85
CA LEU A 67 -15.07 -2.04 -11.69
C LEU A 67 -14.37 -2.96 -10.67
N LEU A 68 -15.05 -3.28 -9.56
CA LEU A 68 -14.53 -4.20 -8.54
C LEU A 68 -14.64 -5.69 -8.93
N ALA A 69 -15.64 -6.06 -9.72
CA ALA A 69 -15.93 -7.43 -10.19
C ALA A 69 -15.15 -7.82 -11.45
N LEU A 70 -14.57 -6.85 -12.18
CA LEU A 70 -13.49 -7.07 -13.15
C LEU A 70 -12.20 -7.59 -12.48
N GLY A 71 -12.25 -7.82 -11.17
CA GLY A 71 -11.24 -8.38 -10.28
C GLY A 71 -10.66 -9.72 -10.72
N SER A 72 -9.84 -9.67 -11.76
CA SER A 72 -8.46 -10.10 -11.60
C SER A 72 -7.69 -8.88 -11.03
N TRP A 73 -7.75 -8.72 -9.70
CA TRP A 73 -6.80 -7.87 -8.94
C TRP A 73 -5.37 -8.38 -9.16
N ASP A 74 -5.29 -9.64 -9.55
CA ASP A 74 -4.12 -10.32 -10.05
C ASP A 74 -3.83 -9.89 -11.51
N LYS A 75 -2.56 -9.66 -11.82
CA LYS A 75 -1.97 -9.50 -13.16
C LYS A 75 -2.00 -8.09 -13.76
N ARG A 76 -0.86 -7.43 -13.49
CA ARG A 76 -0.20 -6.32 -14.19
C ARG A 76 -0.68 -4.94 -13.74
N GLU A 77 -0.06 -4.51 -12.65
CA GLU A 77 -0.12 -3.16 -12.13
C GLU A 77 0.45 -2.17 -13.16
N ASN A 78 -0.09 -0.96 -13.21
CA ASN A 78 0.45 0.10 -14.06
C ASN A 78 1.78 0.67 -13.52
N LEU A 79 2.33 0.11 -12.44
CA LEU A 79 3.51 0.63 -11.78
C LEU A 79 4.69 0.71 -12.76
N ALA A 80 5.07 -0.38 -13.41
CA ALA A 80 6.20 -0.37 -14.34
C ALA A 80 6.06 0.69 -15.47
N PRO A 81 4.94 0.76 -16.22
CA PRO A 81 4.74 1.84 -17.20
C PRO A 81 4.82 3.26 -16.62
N ILE A 82 4.34 3.47 -15.38
CA ILE A 82 4.42 4.77 -14.70
C ILE A 82 5.89 5.11 -14.39
N LEU A 83 6.65 4.16 -13.85
CA LEU A 83 8.06 4.36 -13.52
C LEU A 83 8.92 4.69 -14.74
N VAL A 84 8.65 4.07 -15.88
CA VAL A 84 9.33 4.39 -17.15
C VAL A 84 9.04 5.85 -17.58
N GLN A 85 7.79 6.31 -17.47
CA GLN A 85 7.49 7.72 -17.80
C GLN A 85 8.15 8.70 -16.81
N ILE A 86 8.26 8.32 -15.52
CA ILE A 86 8.96 9.13 -14.53
C ILE A 86 10.44 9.25 -14.89
N SER A 87 11.10 8.14 -15.27
CA SER A 87 12.52 8.16 -15.62
C SER A 87 12.80 9.01 -16.87
N GLU A 88 11.87 9.01 -17.84
CA GLU A 88 11.95 9.85 -19.03
C GLU A 88 11.87 11.34 -18.68
N HIS A 89 10.95 11.74 -17.79
CA HIS A 89 10.58 13.15 -17.61
C HIS A 89 11.07 13.81 -16.31
N CYS A 90 11.36 13.05 -15.26
CA CYS A 90 11.61 13.54 -13.90
C CYS A 90 13.06 13.23 -13.49
N LYS A 91 14.03 14.04 -13.92
CA LYS A 91 15.46 13.76 -13.71
C LYS A 91 15.93 13.89 -12.26
N HIS A 92 15.15 14.58 -11.42
CA HIS A 92 15.40 14.78 -10.00
C HIS A 92 14.59 13.84 -9.11
N PHE A 93 13.99 12.79 -9.69
CA PHE A 93 13.19 11.85 -8.94
C PHE A 93 14.05 11.01 -7.98
N THR A 94 13.69 11.03 -6.70
CA THR A 94 14.44 10.35 -5.63
C THR A 94 13.57 9.57 -4.65
N GLY A 95 12.24 9.73 -4.66
CA GLY A 95 11.37 9.07 -3.68
C GLY A 95 10.13 8.42 -4.28
N LEU A 96 9.92 7.15 -3.98
CA LEU A 96 8.73 6.39 -4.37
C LEU A 96 8.04 5.83 -3.15
N LYS A 97 6.75 6.12 -3.02
CA LYS A 97 5.85 5.50 -2.05
C LYS A 97 4.74 4.77 -2.78
N ILE A 98 4.58 3.50 -2.48
CA ILE A 98 3.52 2.61 -2.94
C ILE A 98 2.88 1.94 -1.71
N VAL A 99 1.56 1.80 -1.71
CA VAL A 99 0.81 1.18 -0.60
C VAL A 99 -0.17 0.17 -1.20
N ASP A 100 -0.24 -1.03 -0.62
CA ASP A 100 -1.11 -2.12 -1.10
C ASP A 100 -0.85 -2.48 -2.58
N ALA A 101 0.43 -2.58 -2.95
CA ALA A 101 0.91 -2.90 -4.29
C ALA A 101 1.60 -4.27 -4.34
N SER A 102 1.80 -4.82 -5.54
CA SER A 102 2.51 -6.06 -5.82
C SER A 102 3.82 -5.75 -6.53
N VAL A 103 4.93 -5.88 -5.80
CA VAL A 103 6.29 -5.76 -6.34
C VAL A 103 6.83 -7.15 -6.64
N GLU A 104 6.51 -7.61 -7.85
CA GLU A 104 7.04 -8.84 -8.42
C GLU A 104 8.32 -8.57 -9.20
N GLU A 105 8.72 -9.50 -10.07
CA GLU A 105 9.99 -9.44 -10.78
C GLU A 105 10.05 -8.27 -11.78
N LEU A 106 8.96 -8.03 -12.52
CA LEU A 106 8.88 -6.97 -13.53
C LEU A 106 8.98 -5.58 -12.88
N GLU A 107 8.24 -5.37 -11.80
CA GLU A 107 8.21 -4.11 -11.08
C GLU A 107 9.57 -3.81 -10.45
N ALA A 108 10.20 -4.79 -9.79
CA ALA A 108 11.54 -4.63 -9.23
C ALA A 108 12.60 -4.34 -10.29
N TYR A 109 12.56 -5.05 -11.42
CA TYR A 109 13.43 -4.77 -12.56
C TYR A 109 13.26 -3.34 -13.06
N THR A 110 12.01 -2.91 -13.20
CA THR A 110 11.69 -1.56 -13.68
C THR A 110 12.11 -0.48 -12.68
N ILE A 111 11.92 -0.69 -11.38
CA ILE A 111 12.40 0.22 -10.31
C ILE A 111 13.91 0.43 -10.45
N VAL A 112 14.66 -0.67 -10.53
CA VAL A 112 16.12 -0.64 -10.62
C VAL A 112 16.61 0.08 -11.88
N GLU A 113 16.05 -0.24 -13.04
CA GLU A 113 16.50 0.35 -14.31
C GLU A 113 16.05 1.79 -14.49
N SER A 114 14.81 2.10 -14.12
CA SER A 114 14.20 3.40 -14.38
C SER A 114 14.56 4.43 -13.33
N LEU A 115 14.87 4.03 -12.10
CA LEU A 115 15.08 4.94 -10.97
C LEU A 115 16.50 4.81 -10.38
N PRO A 116 17.57 5.05 -11.15
CA PRO A 116 18.94 4.86 -10.67
C PRO A 116 19.35 5.80 -9.52
N ASN A 117 18.64 6.92 -9.34
CA ASN A 117 18.89 7.90 -8.29
C ASN A 117 17.89 7.78 -7.12
N LEU A 118 17.14 6.68 -7.03
CA LEU A 118 16.18 6.47 -5.96
C LEU A 118 16.88 6.42 -4.60
N LYS A 119 16.46 7.31 -3.70
CA LYS A 119 16.94 7.41 -2.32
C LYS A 119 15.96 6.83 -1.33
N GLN A 120 14.66 6.91 -1.61
CA GLN A 120 13.63 6.47 -0.68
C GLN A 120 12.63 5.58 -1.41
N LEU A 121 12.45 4.36 -0.90
CA LEU A 121 11.40 3.45 -1.32
C LEU A 121 10.54 3.06 -0.13
N CYS A 122 9.25 3.33 -0.23
CA CYS A 122 8.26 2.97 0.77
C CYS A 122 7.22 2.06 0.09
N ALA A 123 7.23 0.77 0.40
CA ALA A 123 6.28 -0.23 -0.09
C ALA A 123 5.59 -0.92 1.10
N ILE A 124 4.86 -0.11 1.87
CA ILE A 124 4.17 -0.53 3.10
C ILE A 124 2.93 -1.35 2.73
N GLU A 125 2.64 -2.38 3.53
CA GLU A 125 1.43 -3.19 3.40
C GLU A 125 1.23 -3.76 1.98
N SER A 126 2.34 -4.07 1.33
CA SER A 126 2.42 -4.49 -0.06
C SER A 126 2.85 -5.95 -0.14
N TYR A 127 2.64 -6.62 -1.26
CA TYR A 127 3.28 -7.89 -1.56
C TYR A 127 4.64 -7.62 -2.21
N LEU A 128 5.71 -8.16 -1.66
CA LEU A 128 7.06 -8.09 -2.21
C LEU A 128 7.63 -9.50 -2.31
N LYS A 129 7.83 -9.97 -3.54
CA LYS A 129 8.54 -11.24 -3.74
C LYS A 129 9.95 -11.10 -3.18
N ARG A 130 10.38 -12.05 -2.34
CA ARG A 130 11.72 -12.05 -1.70
C ARG A 130 12.86 -11.71 -2.68
N ASP A 131 12.92 -12.40 -3.82
CA ASP A 131 13.98 -12.18 -4.82
C ASP A 131 13.93 -10.78 -5.45
N SER A 132 12.72 -10.23 -5.61
CA SER A 132 12.52 -8.86 -6.09
C SER A 132 13.05 -7.83 -5.10
N LEU A 133 12.80 -8.04 -3.80
CA LEU A 133 13.35 -7.19 -2.74
C LEU A 133 14.88 -7.25 -2.69
N ILE A 134 15.47 -8.45 -2.78
CA ILE A 134 16.92 -8.63 -2.87
C ILE A 134 17.50 -7.91 -4.08
N LYS A 135 16.83 -7.98 -5.23
CA LYS A 135 17.27 -7.28 -6.44
C LYS A 135 17.30 -5.76 -6.25
N ILE A 136 16.25 -5.19 -5.67
CA ILE A 136 16.19 -3.76 -5.36
C ILE A 136 17.34 -3.37 -4.43
N LEU A 137 17.56 -4.12 -3.34
CA LEU A 137 18.63 -3.85 -2.39
C LEU A 137 20.04 -3.93 -3.00
N ARG A 138 20.26 -4.80 -3.98
CA ARG A 138 21.57 -4.95 -4.65
C ARG A 138 21.82 -3.85 -5.68
N ASP A 139 20.79 -3.47 -6.43
CA ASP A 139 20.98 -2.68 -7.64
C ASP A 139 20.63 -1.18 -7.45
N CYS A 140 19.77 -0.83 -6.48
CA CYS A 140 19.49 0.56 -6.12
C CYS A 140 20.57 1.15 -5.20
N LYS A 141 21.73 1.50 -5.78
CA LYS A 141 22.95 1.90 -5.05
C LYS A 141 22.84 3.20 -4.25
N ASN A 142 21.86 4.04 -4.55
CA ASN A 142 21.65 5.33 -3.91
C ASN A 142 20.56 5.29 -2.84
N LEU A 143 20.00 4.11 -2.56
CA LEU A 143 18.93 3.95 -1.58
C LEU A 143 19.48 4.31 -0.19
N GLU A 144 18.74 5.15 0.52
CA GLU A 144 19.04 5.63 1.87
C GLU A 144 17.98 5.12 2.86
N LEU A 145 16.73 4.95 2.40
CA LEU A 145 15.59 4.46 3.18
C LEU A 145 14.78 3.43 2.39
N LEU A 146 14.50 2.30 3.04
CA LEU A 146 13.57 1.28 2.58
C LEU A 146 12.55 0.94 3.69
N ASP A 147 11.30 1.33 3.47
CA ASP A 147 10.18 1.04 4.36
C ASP A 147 9.23 0.03 3.72
N VAL A 148 9.24 -1.20 4.22
CA VAL A 148 8.46 -2.34 3.74
C VAL A 148 7.67 -2.98 4.88
N ARG A 149 7.24 -2.19 5.87
CA ARG A 149 6.49 -2.68 7.04
C ARG A 149 5.15 -3.30 6.68
N ASN A 150 4.75 -4.29 7.47
CA ASN A 150 3.48 -5.03 7.33
C ASN A 150 3.25 -5.65 5.94
N SER A 151 4.33 -5.97 5.23
CA SER A 151 4.30 -6.48 3.87
C SER A 151 4.38 -8.01 3.82
N GLU A 152 3.85 -8.58 2.74
CA GLU A 152 3.84 -10.02 2.53
C GLU A 152 4.94 -10.44 1.53
N GLY A 153 5.51 -11.63 1.69
CA GLY A 153 6.39 -12.26 0.69
C GLY A 153 7.84 -12.43 1.10
N PHE A 154 8.23 -11.91 2.27
CA PHE A 154 9.52 -12.13 2.92
C PHE A 154 9.35 -12.06 4.44
N ASP A 155 10.28 -12.65 5.19
CA ASP A 155 10.25 -12.64 6.65
C ASP A 155 11.03 -11.42 7.20
N GLU A 156 10.49 -10.72 8.19
CA GLU A 156 11.22 -9.62 8.87
C GLU A 156 12.54 -10.10 9.51
N GLY A 157 12.65 -11.39 9.85
CA GLY A 157 13.87 -12.04 10.35
C GLY A 157 14.77 -12.63 9.27
N ASP A 158 14.64 -12.23 8.00
CA ASP A 158 15.49 -12.73 6.92
C ASP A 158 16.91 -12.14 7.01
N ASP A 159 17.87 -12.98 7.43
CA ASP A 159 19.27 -12.60 7.63
C ASP A 159 19.95 -12.08 6.35
N GLU A 160 19.60 -12.61 5.18
CA GLU A 160 20.21 -12.19 3.91
C GLU A 160 19.74 -10.78 3.55
N ILE A 161 18.42 -10.54 3.63
CA ILE A 161 17.83 -9.22 3.39
C ILE A 161 18.37 -8.20 4.39
N SER A 162 18.41 -8.56 5.67
CA SER A 162 18.93 -7.70 6.74
C SER A 162 20.39 -7.32 6.51
N LYS A 163 21.22 -8.28 6.09
CA LYS A 163 22.64 -8.03 5.76
C LYS A 163 22.77 -7.13 4.53
N LEU A 164 21.98 -7.34 3.49
CA LEU A 164 21.98 -6.50 2.29
C LEU A 164 21.55 -5.06 2.62
N ALA A 165 20.54 -4.88 3.47
CA ALA A 165 20.02 -3.58 3.86
C ALA A 165 20.81 -2.88 4.99
N SER A 166 21.87 -3.50 5.50
CA SER A 166 22.63 -2.99 6.66
C SER A 166 23.27 -1.59 6.50
N HIS A 167 23.33 -1.09 5.27
CA HIS A 167 23.90 0.22 4.93
C HIS A 167 22.85 1.33 4.77
N ILE A 168 21.55 1.01 4.94
CA ILE A 168 20.43 1.94 4.79
C ILE A 168 19.53 1.92 6.02
N GLU A 169 18.63 2.90 6.13
CA GLU A 169 17.51 2.81 7.07
C GLU A 169 16.50 1.78 6.52
N PHE A 170 16.38 0.64 7.20
CA PHE A 170 15.51 -0.46 6.79
C PHE A 170 14.43 -0.72 7.83
N LEU A 171 13.18 -0.51 7.43
CA LEU A 171 12.00 -0.71 8.28
C LEU A 171 11.18 -1.86 7.69
N CYS A 172 11.07 -2.97 8.40
CA CYS A 172 10.38 -4.17 7.92
C CYS A 172 9.48 -4.84 8.95
N GLU A 173 9.23 -4.17 10.08
CA GLU A 173 8.43 -4.70 11.17
C GLU A 173 7.01 -5.09 10.71
N GLY A 174 6.56 -6.25 11.15
CA GLY A 174 5.27 -6.85 10.82
C GLY A 174 5.24 -7.60 9.48
N SER A 175 6.35 -7.67 8.75
CA SER A 175 6.41 -8.34 7.44
C SER A 175 6.63 -9.84 7.57
N TYR A 176 5.95 -10.62 6.73
CA TYR A 176 5.91 -12.08 6.86
C TYR A 176 5.88 -12.82 5.52
N SER A 177 6.41 -14.04 5.54
CA SER A 177 6.24 -15.00 4.45
C SER A 177 5.08 -15.96 4.74
N LEU A 178 4.22 -16.25 3.77
CA LEU A 178 3.10 -17.20 3.91
C LEU A 178 3.55 -18.64 4.26
N ASN A 179 4.81 -18.96 4.04
CA ASN A 179 5.39 -20.27 4.35
C ASN A 179 5.85 -20.40 5.81
N SER A 180 5.81 -19.31 6.60
CA SER A 180 6.13 -19.35 8.02
C SER A 180 5.00 -19.99 8.83
N ARG A 181 5.34 -20.89 9.77
CA ARG A 181 4.41 -21.60 10.67
C ARG A 181 3.62 -20.68 11.61
N SER A 182 3.95 -19.38 11.62
CA SER A 182 3.36 -18.31 12.42
C SER A 182 2.34 -17.45 11.65
N SER A 183 1.90 -17.87 10.46
CA SER A 183 0.88 -17.21 9.63
C SER A 183 -0.52 -17.14 10.27
N PHE A 184 -0.64 -16.47 11.42
CA PHE A 184 -1.89 -15.92 11.94
C PHE A 184 -1.90 -14.42 11.65
N ASN A 185 -2.35 -14.08 10.45
CA ASN A 185 -3.00 -12.82 10.05
C ASN A 185 -2.98 -11.70 11.12
N PHE A 186 -1.86 -10.97 11.25
CA PHE A 186 -1.79 -9.84 12.16
C PHE A 186 -2.68 -8.67 11.69
N SER A 187 -2.82 -8.51 10.37
CA SER A 187 -3.64 -7.48 9.74
C SER A 187 -5.15 -7.65 10.02
N TYR A 188 -5.68 -8.87 9.88
CA TYR A 188 -7.12 -9.11 10.14
C TYR A 188 -7.44 -9.30 11.63
N ARG A 189 -6.50 -9.80 12.44
CA ARG A 189 -6.75 -10.08 13.86
C ARG A 189 -6.78 -8.81 14.71
N LEU A 190 -5.99 -7.77 14.39
CA LEU A 190 -6.08 -6.46 15.05
C LEU A 190 -7.37 -5.71 14.71
N LEU A 191 -7.83 -5.79 13.45
CA LEU A 191 -9.14 -5.26 13.04
C LEU A 191 -10.28 -5.98 13.79
N PHE A 192 -10.26 -7.31 13.83
CA PHE A 192 -11.26 -8.12 14.53
C PHE A 192 -11.29 -7.86 16.06
N LEU A 193 -10.12 -7.67 16.69
CA LEU A 193 -10.02 -7.36 18.12
C LEU A 193 -10.45 -5.92 18.47
N SER A 194 -10.32 -4.99 17.53
CA SER A 194 -10.81 -3.61 17.71
C SER A 194 -12.35 -3.53 17.70
N GLU A 195 -13.02 -4.36 16.91
CA GLU A 195 -14.49 -4.48 16.85
C GLU A 195 -15.09 -5.16 18.09
N LEU A 196 -14.50 -6.24 18.59
CA LEU A 196 -14.96 -6.88 19.85
C LEU A 196 -14.91 -5.92 21.05
N LYS A 197 -13.97 -4.96 21.04
CA LYS A 197 -13.88 -3.89 22.06
C LYS A 197 -14.96 -2.81 21.90
N MET A 198 -15.52 -2.63 20.70
CA MET A 198 -16.59 -1.68 20.41
C MET A 198 -17.97 -2.28 20.71
N GLU A 199 -18.19 -3.55 20.34
CA GLU A 199 -19.45 -4.28 20.65
C GLU A 199 -19.65 -4.46 22.17
N GLY A 200 -18.58 -4.72 22.92
CA GLY A 200 -18.61 -4.81 24.39
C GLY A 200 -18.90 -3.48 25.12
N ARG A 201 -18.84 -2.33 24.43
CA ARG A 201 -19.24 -1.01 24.96
C ARG A 201 -20.69 -0.67 24.62
N VAL A 202 -21.19 -1.09 23.47
CA VAL A 202 -22.60 -0.88 23.07
C VAL A 202 -23.54 -1.71 23.94
N ALA A 203 -23.17 -2.95 24.29
CA ALA A 203 -23.99 -3.84 25.13
C ALA A 203 -24.20 -3.36 26.58
N ARG A 204 -23.41 -2.39 27.08
CA ARG A 204 -23.58 -1.82 28.43
C ARG A 204 -24.43 -0.56 28.50
N SER A 205 -24.84 0.01 27.36
CA SER A 205 -25.59 1.27 27.30
C SER A 205 -27.12 1.11 27.17
N THR A 206 -27.65 -0.10 27.08
CA THR A 206 -29.10 -0.34 26.85
C THR A 206 -29.85 -0.99 28.02
N ARG A 207 -29.30 -0.97 29.25
CA ARG A 207 -30.13 -1.26 30.44
C ARG A 207 -30.83 0.02 30.91
N ARG A 208 -32.09 0.18 30.52
CA ARG A 208 -33.08 1.03 31.22
C ARG A 208 -34.32 0.21 31.60
N PRO A 209 -35.07 0.66 32.62
CA PRO A 209 -35.45 -0.18 33.75
C PRO A 209 -36.83 -0.83 33.63
N ALA A 210 -37.04 -1.84 34.47
CA ALA A 210 -38.30 -2.55 34.65
C ALA A 210 -39.45 -1.62 35.06
N GLU A 211 -40.52 -1.59 34.26
CA GLU A 211 -41.82 -1.08 34.69
C GLU A 211 -42.68 -2.25 35.19
N ARG A 212 -42.90 -2.23 36.51
CA ARG A 212 -43.97 -2.93 37.20
C ARG A 212 -45.30 -2.34 36.75
N HIS A 213 -46.28 -3.17 36.41
CA HIS A 213 -47.67 -2.88 36.75
C HIS A 213 -48.42 -4.14 37.15
N GLN A 214 -48.88 -4.11 38.40
CA GLN A 214 -49.93 -4.92 38.99
C GLN A 214 -51.31 -4.43 38.52
N GLU A 215 -52.23 -5.41 38.47
CA GLU A 215 -53.63 -5.38 38.94
C GLU A 215 -54.83 -5.02 38.03
N ASN A 216 -55.77 -6.00 38.07
CA ASN A 216 -57.24 -5.93 38.13
C ASN A 216 -58.05 -5.74 36.85
N ASN A 217 -58.68 -6.83 36.38
CA ASN A 217 -60.04 -7.23 36.79
C ASN A 217 -60.32 -8.69 36.41
#